data_AF-A0A354CNE8-F1
#
_entry.id   AF-A0A354CNE8-F1
#
_cell.length_a   1.000
_cell.length_b   1.000
_cell.length_c   1.000
_cell.angle_alpha   90.00
_cell.angle_beta   90.00
_cell.angle_gamma   90.00
#
_symmetry.space_group_name_H-M   'P 1'
#
loop_
_entity.id
_entity.type
_entity.pdbx_description
1 polymer ?
#
loop_
_entity_poly.entity_id
_entity_poly.type
_entity_poly.pdbx_seq_one_letter_code
_entity_poly.pdbx_strand_id
1 'polypeptide(L)'
;MSEVKISVIVPVYNTEEYLPRCLDSIIGQTFDNIEVIVVDDGSTDNSYSVCREYAGRDTRIRLFHKENGGASSARNLALDKVQGEYIVFVDSDDYILKDALQTAYDAITANSAQMAVYGIDYAYGLKPDAVRDGDTLQEHDGGRQQALIAGQTDTDKTVRYDNYRLMRNYLSDREFYIGTIIWNK
;
A
#
# COMPACT_ATOMS: atom_id res chain seq x y z
N MET A 1 6.73 -22.80 -6.95
CA MET A 1 5.84 -21.67 -6.60
C MET A 1 6.71 -20.43 -6.61
N SER A 2 6.25 -19.34 -7.24
CA SER A 2 6.99 -18.07 -7.21
C SER A 2 7.04 -17.55 -5.76
N GLU A 3 8.21 -17.08 -5.33
CA GLU A 3 8.40 -16.50 -4.01
C GLU A 3 7.73 -15.12 -3.94
N VAL A 4 6.94 -14.86 -2.89
CA VAL A 4 6.34 -13.54 -2.64
C VAL A 4 7.44 -12.59 -2.20
N LYS A 5 7.58 -11.45 -2.87
CA LYS A 5 8.59 -10.44 -2.56
C LYS A 5 8.04 -9.25 -1.81
N ILE A 6 6.83 -8.78 -2.15
CA ILE A 6 6.22 -7.63 -1.49
C ILE A 6 4.86 -8.01 -0.92
N SER A 7 4.64 -7.77 0.37
CA SER A 7 3.33 -7.79 1.02
C SER A 7 2.73 -6.39 1.00
N VAL A 8 1.64 -6.21 0.25
CA VAL A 8 0.86 -4.96 0.23
C VAL A 8 -0.20 -5.05 1.33
N ILE A 9 -0.17 -4.14 2.29
CA ILE A 9 -1.14 -4.10 3.40
C ILE A 9 -2.12 -2.95 3.17
N VAL A 10 -3.41 -3.29 3.14
CA VAL A 10 -4.52 -2.34 2.94
C VAL A 10 -5.47 -2.40 4.15
N PRO A 11 -5.36 -1.47 5.12
CA PRO A 11 -6.38 -1.32 6.15
C PRO A 11 -7.62 -0.67 5.54
N VAL A 12 -8.80 -1.22 5.83
CA VAL A 12 -10.08 -0.76 5.26
C VAL A 12 -11.04 -0.42 6.40
N TYR A 13 -11.57 0.80 6.40
CA TYR A 13 -12.68 1.19 7.27
C TYR A 13 -13.54 2.26 6.60
N ASN A 14 -14.75 1.88 6.20
CA ASN A 14 -15.74 2.78 5.58
C ASN A 14 -15.21 3.59 4.39
N THR A 15 -14.61 2.93 3.40
CA THR A 15 -14.05 3.55 2.18
C THR A 15 -14.64 2.95 0.90
N GLU A 16 -15.93 2.56 0.90
CA GLU A 16 -16.58 1.86 -0.22
C GLU A 16 -16.46 2.60 -1.56
N GLU A 17 -16.43 3.94 -1.53
CA GLU A 17 -16.35 4.80 -2.72
C GLU A 17 -14.98 4.72 -3.42
N TYR A 18 -13.89 4.55 -2.65
CA TYR A 18 -12.51 4.64 -3.17
C TYR A 18 -11.84 3.28 -3.31
N LEU A 19 -12.28 2.31 -2.50
CA LEU A 19 -11.67 0.99 -2.37
C LEU A 19 -11.54 0.23 -3.70
N PRO A 20 -12.51 0.25 -4.64
CA PRO A 20 -12.33 -0.42 -5.94
C PRO A 20 -11.12 0.10 -6.70
N ARG A 21 -10.93 1.43 -6.76
CA ARG A 21 -9.79 2.06 -7.42
C ARG A 21 -8.46 1.70 -6.74
N CYS A 22 -8.44 1.72 -5.41
CA CYS A 22 -7.28 1.30 -4.61
C CYS A 22 -6.87 -0.13 -4.99
N LEU A 23 -7.80 -1.09 -4.92
CA LEU A 23 -7.53 -2.50 -5.17
C LEU A 23 -7.19 -2.76 -6.65
N ASP A 24 -7.87 -2.12 -7.60
CA ASP A 24 -7.56 -2.21 -9.03
C ASP A 24 -6.12 -1.74 -9.31
N SER A 25 -5.66 -0.67 -8.66
CA SER A 25 -4.29 -0.16 -8.81
C SER A 25 -3.23 -1.14 -8.30
N ILE A 26 -3.55 -1.91 -7.26
CA ILE A 26 -2.65 -2.90 -6.65
C ILE A 26 -2.61 -4.19 -7.48
N ILE A 27 -3.76 -4.72 -7.90
CA ILE A 27 -3.79 -5.95 -8.72
C ILE A 27 -3.27 -5.71 -10.14
N GLY A 28 -3.34 -4.46 -10.62
CA GLY A 28 -2.85 -4.02 -11.93
C GLY A 28 -1.36 -3.66 -11.96
N GLN A 29 -0.61 -3.86 -10.87
CA GLN A 29 0.84 -3.61 -10.84
C GLN A 29 1.59 -4.46 -11.87
N THR A 30 2.66 -3.91 -12.45
CA THR A 30 3.56 -4.68 -13.33
C THR A 30 4.42 -5.70 -12.59
N PHE A 31 4.54 -5.57 -11.26
CA PHE A 31 5.29 -6.48 -10.41
C PHE A 31 4.37 -7.55 -9.83
N ASP A 32 4.50 -8.79 -10.32
CA ASP A 32 3.55 -9.88 -10.01
C ASP A 32 3.83 -10.63 -8.69
N ASN A 33 5.06 -10.56 -8.17
CA ASN A 33 5.52 -11.29 -6.98
C ASN A 33 5.03 -10.64 -5.68
N ILE A 34 3.72 -10.45 -5.56
CA ILE A 34 3.07 -9.81 -4.43
C ILE A 34 2.04 -10.71 -3.76
N GLU A 35 1.81 -10.44 -2.49
CA GLU A 35 0.55 -10.76 -1.83
C GLU A 35 -0.12 -9.45 -1.39
N VAL A 36 -1.44 -9.47 -1.28
CA VAL A 36 -2.23 -8.31 -0.85
C VAL A 36 -3.04 -8.72 0.38
N ILE A 37 -2.75 -8.10 1.51
CA ILE A 37 -3.41 -8.36 2.78
C ILE A 37 -4.38 -7.22 3.04
N VAL A 38 -5.67 -7.50 2.85
CA VAL A 38 -6.74 -6.54 3.09
C VAL A 38 -7.34 -6.84 4.46
N VAL A 39 -7.40 -5.83 5.33
CA VAL A 39 -8.00 -5.96 6.66
C VAL A 39 -9.17 -5.01 6.77
N ASP A 40 -10.38 -5.56 6.70
CA ASP A 40 -11.60 -4.84 7.03
C ASP A 40 -11.71 -4.68 8.56
N ASP A 41 -11.61 -3.43 9.02
CA ASP A 41 -11.61 -3.05 10.42
C ASP A 41 -13.03 -2.76 10.93
N GLY A 42 -13.97 -3.65 10.62
CA GLY A 42 -15.35 -3.55 11.08
C GLY A 42 -16.13 -2.46 10.36
N SER A 43 -15.98 -2.37 9.04
CA SER A 43 -16.73 -1.40 8.24
C SER A 43 -18.24 -1.63 8.37
N THR A 44 -18.97 -0.52 8.36
CA THR A 44 -20.44 -0.48 8.44
C THR A 44 -21.09 -0.14 7.11
N ASP A 45 -20.30 0.24 6.10
CA ASP A 45 -20.71 0.44 4.72
C ASP A 45 -20.48 -0.84 3.88
N ASN A 46 -20.49 -0.75 2.54
CA ASN A 46 -20.27 -1.89 1.66
C ASN A 46 -18.79 -2.28 1.48
N SER A 47 -17.84 -1.64 2.18
CA SER A 47 -16.40 -1.92 2.01
C SER A 47 -16.07 -3.40 2.17
N TYR A 48 -16.64 -4.08 3.17
CA TYR A 48 -16.41 -5.51 3.36
C TYR A 48 -16.91 -6.36 2.18
N SER A 49 -18.03 -5.98 1.57
CA SER A 49 -18.56 -6.66 0.38
C SER A 49 -17.62 -6.50 -0.81
N VAL A 50 -17.09 -5.28 -1.03
CA VAL A 50 -16.08 -5.00 -2.06
C VAL A 50 -14.82 -5.84 -1.82
N CYS A 51 -14.31 -5.87 -0.59
CA CYS A 51 -13.17 -6.70 -0.21
C CYS A 51 -13.37 -8.19 -0.58
N ARG A 52 -14.55 -8.75 -0.31
CA ARG A 52 -14.85 -10.16 -0.64
C ARG A 52 -14.90 -10.40 -2.14
N GLU A 53 -15.44 -9.46 -2.92
CA GLU A 53 -15.47 -9.57 -4.38
C GLU A 53 -14.04 -9.66 -4.94
N TYR A 54 -13.17 -8.74 -4.53
CA TYR A 54 -11.78 -8.70 -4.97
C TYR A 54 -11.00 -9.95 -4.53
N ALA A 55 -11.19 -10.42 -3.30
CA ALA A 55 -10.59 -11.67 -2.83
C ALA A 55 -11.06 -12.91 -3.61
N GLY A 56 -12.28 -12.88 -4.16
CA GLY A 56 -12.79 -13.92 -5.06
C GLY A 56 -12.24 -13.83 -6.48
N ARG A 57 -11.81 -12.65 -6.91
CA ARG A 57 -11.28 -12.36 -8.26
C ARG A 57 -9.78 -12.59 -8.39
N ASP A 58 -8.99 -12.26 -7.37
CA ASP A 58 -7.53 -12.35 -7.39
C ASP A 58 -7.01 -13.18 -6.21
N THR A 59 -6.37 -14.31 -6.52
CA THR A 59 -5.86 -15.25 -5.51
C THR A 59 -4.71 -14.70 -4.67
N ARG A 60 -4.10 -13.58 -5.06
CA ARG A 60 -3.07 -12.88 -4.28
C ARG A 60 -3.68 -12.11 -3.11
N ILE A 61 -4.98 -11.85 -3.14
CA ILE A 61 -5.69 -11.10 -2.09
C ILE A 61 -6.12 -12.04 -0.96
N ARG A 62 -5.69 -11.72 0.26
CA ARG A 62 -6.06 -12.38 1.50
C ARG A 62 -6.84 -11.40 2.37
N LEU A 63 -8.14 -11.64 2.49
CA LEU A 63 -9.04 -10.82 3.27
C LEU A 63 -9.12 -11.31 4.73
N PHE A 64 -8.98 -10.37 5.66
CA PHE A 64 -9.27 -10.55 7.08
C PHE A 64 -10.32 -9.53 7.53
N HIS A 65 -11.14 -9.94 8.49
CA HIS A 65 -12.14 -9.08 9.12
C HIS A 65 -11.93 -9.09 10.63
N LYS A 66 -12.08 -7.93 11.26
CA LYS A 66 -12.06 -7.78 12.72
C LYS A 66 -13.02 -6.69 13.17
N GLU A 67 -13.35 -6.67 14.46
CA GLU A 67 -14.05 -5.53 15.06
C GLU A 67 -13.19 -4.26 14.98
N ASN A 68 -13.79 -3.09 14.81
CA ASN A 68 -13.06 -1.82 14.67
C ASN A 68 -12.10 -1.56 15.83
N GLY A 69 -10.83 -1.31 15.50
CA GLY A 69 -9.79 -0.88 16.44
C GLY A 69 -8.88 0.21 15.89
N GLY A 70 -9.28 0.86 14.79
CA GLY A 70 -8.51 1.82 14.02
C GLY A 70 -7.48 1.17 13.07
N ALA A 71 -7.05 1.96 12.08
CA ALA A 71 -6.11 1.54 11.05
C ALA A 71 -4.82 0.91 11.59
N SER A 72 -4.29 1.41 12.71
CA SER A 72 -3.11 0.81 13.37
C SER A 72 -3.37 -0.62 13.84
N SER A 73 -4.55 -0.90 14.40
CA SER A 73 -4.94 -2.25 14.79
C SER A 73 -5.08 -3.18 13.58
N ALA A 74 -5.62 -2.66 12.47
CA ALA A 74 -5.74 -3.41 11.23
C ALA A 74 -4.36 -3.75 10.63
N ARG A 75 -3.44 -2.78 10.59
CA ARG A 75 -2.06 -2.98 10.13
C ARG A 75 -1.32 -4.03 10.96
N ASN A 76 -1.51 -4.05 12.28
CA ASN A 76 -0.89 -5.08 13.13
C ASN A 76 -1.38 -6.48 12.81
N LEU A 77 -2.70 -6.62 12.64
CA LEU A 77 -3.25 -7.92 12.24
C LEU A 77 -2.64 -8.36 10.91
N ALA A 78 -2.46 -7.43 9.96
CA ALA A 78 -1.83 -7.74 8.68
C ALA A 78 -0.35 -8.13 8.84
N LEU A 79 0.42 -7.43 9.70
CA LEU A 79 1.82 -7.73 9.99
C LEU A 79 2.00 -9.18 10.47
N ASP A 80 1.09 -9.70 11.29
CA ASP A 80 1.14 -11.11 11.73
C ASP A 80 0.89 -12.13 10.60
N LYS A 81 0.51 -11.67 9.40
CA LYS A 81 0.13 -12.50 8.25
C LYS A 81 1.07 -12.37 7.06
N VAL A 82 2.02 -11.43 7.07
CA VAL A 82 2.95 -11.19 5.95
C VAL A 82 3.85 -12.39 5.70
N GLN A 83 4.14 -12.61 4.42
CA GLN A 83 5.01 -13.64 3.87
C GLN A 83 6.06 -13.05 2.93
N GLY A 84 5.87 -11.81 2.47
CA GLY A 84 6.81 -11.08 1.64
C GLY A 84 8.08 -10.67 2.36
N GLU A 85 9.14 -10.47 1.58
CA GLU A 85 10.44 -9.97 2.02
C GLU A 85 10.38 -8.48 2.39
N TYR A 86 9.56 -7.73 1.65
CA TYR A 86 9.29 -6.31 1.86
C TYR A 86 7.81 -6.08 2.14
N ILE A 87 7.50 -5.00 2.86
CA ILE A 87 6.13 -4.62 3.21
C ILE A 87 5.88 -3.20 2.71
N VAL A 88 4.74 -2.97 2.08
CA VAL A 88 4.23 -1.63 1.74
C VAL A 88 2.83 -1.45 2.30
N PHE A 89 2.54 -0.26 2.82
CA PHE A 89 1.19 0.12 3.26
C PHE A 89 0.55 1.00 2.20
N VAL A 90 -0.70 0.69 1.84
CA VAL A 90 -1.52 1.50 0.94
C VAL A 90 -2.85 1.76 1.64
N ASP A 91 -3.19 3.03 1.83
CA ASP A 91 -4.46 3.40 2.46
C ASP A 91 -5.61 3.18 1.46
N SER A 92 -6.78 2.79 1.96
CA SER A 92 -7.88 2.30 1.12
C SER A 92 -8.61 3.40 0.33
N ASP A 93 -8.29 4.66 0.59
CA ASP A 93 -8.71 5.85 -0.14
C ASP A 93 -7.65 6.38 -1.12
N ASP A 94 -6.49 5.73 -1.21
CA ASP A 94 -5.41 6.04 -2.14
C ASP A 94 -5.26 4.99 -3.26
N TYR A 95 -4.47 5.29 -4.27
CA TYR A 95 -4.07 4.36 -5.34
C TYR A 95 -2.59 4.55 -5.70
N ILE A 96 -1.96 3.50 -6.23
CA ILE A 96 -0.55 3.52 -6.63
C ILE A 96 -0.40 3.45 -8.17
N LEU A 97 0.68 4.04 -8.70
CA LEU A 97 0.94 3.99 -10.14
C LEU A 97 1.32 2.58 -10.58
N LYS A 98 1.00 2.24 -11.83
CA LYS A 98 1.10 0.89 -12.40
C LYS A 98 2.47 0.19 -12.21
N ASP A 99 3.55 0.95 -12.17
CA ASP A 99 4.93 0.48 -12.04
C ASP A 99 5.57 0.81 -10.69
N ALA A 100 4.79 1.26 -9.70
CA ALA A 100 5.29 1.70 -8.40
C ALA A 100 6.05 0.57 -7.67
N LEU A 101 5.48 -0.64 -7.62
CA LEU A 101 6.11 -1.77 -6.92
C LEU A 101 7.33 -2.33 -7.67
N GLN A 102 7.38 -2.23 -9.01
CA GLN A 102 8.58 -2.60 -9.77
C GLN A 102 9.70 -1.60 -9.50
N THR A 103 9.39 -0.30 -9.61
CA THR A 103 10.33 0.80 -9.37
C THR A 103 10.92 0.74 -7.96
N ALA A 104 10.06 0.46 -6.98
CA ALA A 104 10.42 0.17 -5.60
C ALA A 104 11.49 -0.91 -5.48
N TYR A 105 11.17 -2.07 -6.03
CA TYR A 105 11.96 -3.28 -5.89
C TYR A 105 13.31 -3.13 -6.61
N ASP A 106 13.32 -2.54 -7.81
CA ASP A 106 14.54 -2.27 -8.57
C ASP A 106 15.45 -1.29 -7.83
N ALA A 107 14.89 -0.23 -7.24
CA ALA A 107 15.65 0.74 -6.46
C ALA A 107 16.32 0.10 -5.24
N ILE A 108 15.57 -0.73 -4.50
CA ILE A 108 16.07 -1.45 -3.32
C ILE A 108 17.19 -2.41 -3.69
N THR A 109 16.96 -3.27 -4.69
CA THR A 109 17.89 -4.32 -5.08
C THR A 109 19.17 -3.76 -5.72
N ALA A 110 19.05 -2.75 -6.58
CA ALA A 110 20.20 -2.09 -7.21
C ALA A 110 21.13 -1.41 -6.20
N ASN A 111 20.60 -0.99 -5.05
CA ASN A 111 21.35 -0.26 -4.02
C ASN A 111 21.63 -1.09 -2.77
N SER A 112 21.19 -2.35 -2.71
CA SER A 112 21.21 -3.17 -1.49
C SER A 112 20.62 -2.42 -0.28
N ALA A 113 19.54 -1.67 -0.53
CA ALA A 113 18.93 -0.80 0.48
C ALA A 113 17.99 -1.57 1.40
N GLN A 114 17.78 -1.05 2.61
CA GLN A 114 16.78 -1.59 3.53
C GLN A 114 15.37 -1.03 3.30
N MET A 115 15.31 0.12 2.62
CA MET A 115 14.09 0.89 2.44
C MET A 115 14.11 1.74 1.17
N ALA A 116 12.94 1.80 0.53
CA ALA A 116 12.62 2.80 -0.48
C ALA A 116 11.39 3.61 -0.04
N VAL A 117 11.35 4.85 -0.52
CA VAL A 117 10.40 5.88 -0.16
C VAL A 117 9.87 6.49 -1.45
N TYR A 118 8.57 6.66 -1.62
CA TYR A 118 8.05 7.31 -2.83
C TYR A 118 7.57 8.72 -2.54
N GLY A 119 7.61 9.57 -3.57
CA GLY A 119 6.79 10.76 -3.62
C GLY A 119 5.29 10.42 -3.73
N ILE A 120 4.46 11.34 -3.27
CA ILE A 120 3.01 11.29 -3.40
C ILE A 120 2.59 12.49 -4.24
N ASP A 121 1.63 12.29 -5.14
CA ASP A 121 0.97 13.36 -5.86
C ASP A 121 -0.49 13.45 -5.41
N TYR A 122 -1.02 14.67 -5.32
CA TYR A 122 -2.39 14.91 -4.86
C TYR A 122 -3.32 14.96 -6.07
N ALA A 123 -4.15 13.94 -6.21
CA ALA A 123 -5.25 13.95 -7.17
C ALA A 123 -6.39 14.86 -6.69
N TYR A 124 -6.32 16.16 -6.96
CA TYR A 124 -7.42 17.09 -6.66
C TYR A 124 -8.55 16.97 -7.70
N GLY A 125 -9.75 16.61 -7.24
CA GLY A 125 -11.00 16.89 -7.97
C GLY A 125 -11.51 15.83 -8.94
N LEU A 126 -11.01 14.61 -8.91
CA LEU A 126 -11.57 13.50 -9.72
C LEU A 126 -12.55 12.68 -8.88
N LYS A 127 -13.86 12.88 -9.11
CA LYS A 127 -14.86 11.89 -8.69
C LYS A 127 -14.68 10.61 -9.54
N PRO A 128 -14.84 9.41 -8.97
CA PRO A 128 -14.69 8.14 -9.72
C PRO A 128 -15.57 8.02 -10.98
N ASP A 129 -16.67 8.78 -11.06
CA ASP A 129 -17.70 8.63 -12.10
C ASP A 129 -17.76 9.74 -13.15
N ALA A 130 -16.68 10.50 -13.37
CA ALA A 130 -16.66 11.51 -14.44
C ALA A 130 -16.54 10.86 -15.84
N VAL A 131 -17.61 10.22 -16.31
CA VAL A 131 -17.78 9.92 -17.75
C VAL A 131 -18.02 11.24 -18.47
N ARG A 132 -17.06 11.65 -19.31
CA ARG A 132 -17.21 12.79 -20.21
C ARG A 132 -17.23 12.29 -21.65
N ASP A 133 -18.44 12.25 -22.21
CA ASP A 133 -18.72 12.01 -23.63
C ASP A 133 -18.32 13.24 -24.46
N GLY A 134 -17.39 13.07 -25.42
CA GLY A 134 -16.93 14.01 -26.47
C GLY A 134 -16.46 15.42 -26.01
N ASP A 135 -15.27 15.94 -26.30
CA ASP A 135 -14.16 15.55 -27.16
C ASP A 135 -12.86 15.88 -26.40
N THR A 136 -11.97 14.88 -26.32
CA THR A 136 -10.59 14.92 -25.81
C THR A 136 -10.38 15.37 -24.36
N LEU A 137 -10.40 14.39 -23.44
CA LEU A 137 -9.35 14.26 -22.43
C LEU A 137 -8.46 13.11 -22.87
N GLN A 138 -7.28 13.42 -23.42
CA GLN A 138 -6.22 12.43 -23.45
C GLN A 138 -5.65 12.37 -22.04
N GLU A 139 -5.98 11.31 -21.31
CA GLU A 139 -5.20 10.91 -20.14
C GLU A 139 -3.82 10.51 -20.63
N HIS A 140 -2.88 11.46 -20.61
CA HIS A 140 -1.51 11.10 -20.35
C HIS A 140 -1.41 10.94 -18.83
N ASP A 141 -1.62 9.71 -18.36
CA ASP A 141 -1.30 9.27 -17.00
C ASP A 141 0.24 9.27 -16.84
N GLY A 142 0.82 10.47 -16.98
CA GLY A 142 2.25 10.77 -17.01
C GLY A 142 2.82 11.06 -15.64
N GLY A 143 2.12 10.66 -14.57
CA GLY A 143 2.70 10.64 -13.24
C GLY A 143 3.87 9.66 -13.22
N ARG A 144 5.05 10.11 -12.81
CA ARG A 144 6.15 9.22 -12.43
C ARG A 144 6.22 9.23 -10.91
N GLN A 145 5.92 8.10 -10.27
CA GLN A 145 6.23 7.95 -8.86
C GLN A 145 7.74 7.74 -8.74
N GLN A 146 8.46 8.75 -8.27
CA GLN A 146 9.90 8.63 -8.05
C GLN A 146 10.14 8.02 -6.67
N ALA A 147 10.87 6.91 -6.64
CA ALA A 147 11.40 6.32 -5.42
C ALA A 147 12.68 7.07 -5.00
N LEU A 148 12.64 7.72 -3.84
CA LEU A 148 13.80 8.16 -3.07
C LEU A 148 14.32 6.98 -2.23
N ILE A 149 15.63 6.76 -2.26
CA ILE A 149 16.28 5.66 -1.52
C ILE A 149 16.82 6.21 -0.21
N ALA A 150 16.33 5.70 0.92
CA ALA A 150 16.94 5.99 2.22
C ALA A 150 18.09 4.99 2.44
N GLY A 151 19.31 5.41 2.13
CA GLY A 151 20.52 4.64 2.42
C GLY A 151 20.95 4.80 3.88
N GLN A 152 21.28 3.66 4.52
CA GLN A 152 21.93 3.49 5.83
C GLN A 152 21.92 4.73 6.74
N THR A 153 20.80 4.98 7.42
CA THR A 153 20.86 5.77 8.65
C THR A 153 21.23 4.86 9.80
N ASP A 154 22.45 5.04 10.32
CA ASP A 154 22.82 4.70 11.69
C ASP A 154 21.60 4.86 12.60
N THR A 155 21.20 3.77 13.25
CA THR A 155 19.99 3.65 14.09
C THR A 155 19.99 4.57 15.33
N ASP A 156 20.97 5.46 15.46
CA ASP A 156 21.20 6.35 16.61
C ASP A 156 20.56 7.75 16.49
N LYS A 157 19.92 8.10 15.37
CA LYS A 157 19.16 9.36 15.26
C LYS A 157 17.66 9.15 15.35
N THR A 158 17.21 9.04 16.60
CA THR A 158 15.82 9.12 17.04
C THR A 158 15.08 10.30 16.39
N VAL A 159 14.15 10.02 15.47
CA VAL A 159 13.10 10.97 15.06
C VAL A 159 11.79 10.46 15.67
N ARG A 160 11.25 11.22 16.62
CA ARG A 160 10.02 10.89 17.35
C ARG A 160 8.80 11.22 16.49
N TYR A 161 7.93 10.25 16.17
CA TYR A 161 6.49 10.48 15.89
C TYR A 161 5.64 9.22 16.10
N ASP A 162 4.34 9.43 16.40
CA ASP A 162 3.42 8.55 17.15
C ASP A 162 2.81 7.33 16.41
N ASN A 163 3.26 6.96 15.20
CA ASN A 163 2.87 5.69 14.55
C ASN A 163 3.77 4.48 14.94
N TYR A 164 4.80 4.70 15.77
CA TYR A 164 5.95 3.78 15.90
C TYR A 164 5.87 2.70 16.98
N ARG A 165 4.92 2.73 17.92
CA ARG A 165 4.90 1.70 18.98
C ARG A 165 4.74 0.27 18.45
N LEU A 166 4.16 0.13 17.27
CA LEU A 166 3.92 -1.15 16.60
C LEU A 166 5.13 -1.58 15.77
N MET A 167 5.75 -0.65 15.05
CA MET A 167 6.98 -0.92 14.30
C MET A 167 8.13 -1.29 15.24
N ARG A 168 8.28 -0.65 16.41
CA ARG A 168 9.41 -0.90 17.32
C ARG A 168 9.53 -2.34 17.83
N ASN A 169 8.41 -3.05 18.02
CA ASN A 169 8.42 -4.44 18.48
C ASN A 169 8.54 -5.45 17.32
N TYR A 170 8.25 -5.04 16.08
CA TYR A 170 8.40 -5.88 14.88
C TYR A 170 9.81 -5.74 14.27
N LEU A 171 10.41 -4.55 14.41
CA LEU A 171 11.74 -4.17 13.92
C LEU A 171 12.92 -4.85 14.65
N SER A 172 12.71 -5.48 15.81
CA SER A 172 13.81 -6.20 16.48
C SER A 172 14.21 -7.48 15.75
N ASP A 173 13.32 -8.02 14.91
CA ASP A 173 13.44 -9.39 14.40
C ASP A 173 13.44 -9.49 12.86
N ARG A 174 13.19 -8.42 12.08
CA ARG A 174 13.23 -8.42 10.59
C ARG A 174 13.67 -7.07 9.97
N GLU A 175 14.46 -7.13 8.89
CA GLU A 175 15.36 -6.04 8.43
C GLU A 175 14.88 -5.12 7.27
N PHE A 176 13.67 -5.20 6.72
CA PHE A 176 13.35 -4.47 5.47
C PHE A 176 11.93 -3.87 5.42
N TYR A 177 11.80 -2.60 5.03
CA TYR A 177 10.54 -1.82 5.00
C TYR A 177 10.40 -0.96 3.74
N ILE A 178 9.22 -0.93 3.12
CA ILE A 178 8.85 0.06 2.10
C ILE A 178 7.82 1.01 2.73
N GLY A 179 8.24 2.25 3.00
CA GLY A 179 7.41 3.23 3.68
C GLY A 179 6.87 4.29 2.73
N THR A 180 5.60 4.60 2.87
CA THR A 180 5.02 5.88 2.40
C THR A 180 5.57 6.97 3.31
N ILE A 181 6.50 7.81 2.84
CA ILE A 181 6.91 9.02 3.58
C ILE A 181 6.14 10.20 3.01
N ILE A 182 5.18 10.66 3.80
CA ILE A 182 4.59 11.99 3.64
C ILE A 182 5.58 12.99 4.22
N TRP A 183 6.18 13.83 3.37
CA TRP A 183 6.86 15.05 3.82
C TRP A 183 6.01 16.24 3.41
N ASN A 184 5.62 17.07 4.37
CA ASN A 184 5.24 18.45 4.09
C ASN A 184 5.91 19.35 5.12
N LYS A 185 6.45 20.47 4.66
CA LYS A 185 6.93 21.56 5.51
C LYS A 185 5.82 22.58 5.66
#